data_AF-A0A8S4QXW0-F1
#
_entry.id   AF-A0A8S4QXW0-F1
#
_cell.length_a   1.000
_cell.length_b   1.000
_cell.length_c   1.000
_cell.angle_alpha   90.00
_cell.angle_beta   90.00
_cell.angle_gamma   90.00
#
_symmetry.space_group_name_H-M   'P 1'
#
loop_
_entity.id
_entity.type
_entity.pdbx_description
1 polymer ?
#
loop_
_entity_poly.entity_id
_entity_poly.type
_entity_poly.pdbx_seq_one_letter_code
_entity_poly.pdbx_strand_id
1 'polypeptide(L)'
;MSLKLVTDVHTEINKTFPTNSYFVCGTYEYYHYLCDGFDDRGWGCGYRTLQTICSWMMHNNYNNSQNVPSITEIQKILVELEDKPESFLGSKQWIGSFEVCLTLDKLYNVSSKIIHVNRGDDLENIVDNLCTHFEKFGSPVMMGGDLDCSSKGVVGVHVDGVNSQLLIV
;
A
#
# COMPACT_ATOMS: atom_id res chain seq x y z
N MET A 1 -23.68 8.49 1.25
CA MET A 1 -23.20 7.93 2.53
C MET A 1 -21.69 8.10 2.55
N SER A 2 -21.12 8.59 3.65
CA SER A 2 -19.66 8.60 3.81
C SER A 2 -19.19 7.15 3.97
N LEU A 3 -18.13 6.79 3.25
CA LEU A 3 -17.45 5.51 3.36
C LEU A 3 -17.01 5.33 4.83
N LYS A 4 -17.39 4.23 5.48
CA LYS A 4 -16.98 3.97 6.86
C LYS A 4 -15.96 2.82 6.87
N LEU A 5 -14.70 3.18 6.68
CA LEU A 5 -13.58 2.23 6.76
C LEU A 5 -13.10 2.05 8.20
N VAL A 6 -12.44 0.92 8.46
CA VAL A 6 -11.76 0.69 9.72
C VAL A 6 -10.38 1.34 9.65
N THR A 7 -10.00 2.05 10.71
CA THR A 7 -8.72 2.74 10.82
C THR A 7 -7.75 1.94 11.66
N ASP A 8 -6.46 1.94 11.30
CA ASP A 8 -5.38 1.39 12.12
C ASP A 8 -5.63 -0.04 12.61
N VAL A 9 -6.17 -0.90 11.74
CA VAL A 9 -6.57 -2.29 12.03
C VAL A 9 -5.48 -3.13 12.70
N HIS A 10 -4.21 -2.81 12.42
CA HIS A 10 -3.04 -3.45 13.02
C HIS A 10 -2.95 -3.27 14.55
N THR A 11 -3.56 -2.22 15.10
CA THR A 11 -3.53 -1.91 16.54
C THR A 11 -4.44 -2.82 17.36
N GLU A 12 -5.42 -3.47 16.73
CA GLU A 12 -6.37 -4.35 17.43
C GLU A 12 -5.77 -5.74 17.74
N ILE A 13 -4.66 -6.10 17.10
CA ILE A 13 -4.09 -7.45 17.16
C ILE A 13 -3.35 -7.70 18.48
N ASN A 14 -2.58 -6.72 18.98
CA ASN A 14 -1.83 -6.85 20.22
C ASN A 14 -1.67 -5.50 20.93
N LYS A 15 -1.97 -5.46 22.24
CA LYS A 15 -1.80 -4.25 23.08
C LYS A 15 -0.32 -3.95 23.40
N THR A 16 0.53 -4.97 23.30
CA THR A 16 1.97 -4.90 23.54
C THR A 16 2.66 -5.65 22.42
N PHE A 17 3.45 -4.93 21.63
CA PHE A 17 4.29 -5.56 20.61
C PHE A 17 5.61 -6.04 21.22
N PRO A 18 6.15 -7.17 20.74
CA PRO A 18 7.48 -7.63 21.13
C PRO A 18 8.56 -6.56 20.91
N THR A 19 9.70 -6.70 21.60
CA THR A 19 10.93 -5.98 21.22
C THR A 19 11.32 -6.34 19.78
N ASN A 20 11.91 -5.41 19.04
CA ASN A 20 12.24 -5.55 17.60
C ASN A 20 11.00 -5.73 16.71
N SER A 21 9.92 -5.00 17.01
CA SER A 21 8.79 -4.85 16.11
C SER A 21 8.69 -3.40 15.64
N TYR A 22 8.56 -3.23 14.33
CA TYR A 22 8.52 -1.94 13.65
C TYR A 22 7.24 -1.86 12.85
N PHE A 23 6.47 -0.79 13.02
CA PHE A 23 5.15 -0.64 12.42
C PHE A 23 5.02 0.67 11.67
N VAL A 24 3.95 0.78 10.90
CA VAL A 24 3.45 2.06 10.41
C VAL A 24 3.32 3.04 11.59
N CYS A 25 3.76 4.28 11.36
CA CYS A 25 3.61 5.39 12.29
C CYS A 25 2.57 6.36 11.71
N GLY A 26 1.58 6.73 12.50
CA GLY A 26 0.45 7.54 12.04
C GLY A 26 -0.75 6.70 11.59
N THR A 27 -1.79 7.39 11.11
CA THR A 27 -3.10 6.76 10.85
C THR A 27 -3.30 6.42 9.38
N TYR A 28 -3.96 5.30 9.11
CA TYR A 28 -4.47 4.92 7.79
C TYR A 28 -5.85 4.27 7.88
N GLU A 29 -6.56 4.24 6.76
CA GLU A 29 -7.82 3.53 6.58
C GLU A 29 -7.61 2.25 5.77
N TYR A 30 -8.29 1.17 6.15
CA TYR A 30 -8.21 -0.11 5.46
C TYR A 30 -9.12 -0.16 4.23
N TYR A 31 -8.56 0.05 3.04
CA TYR A 31 -9.28 -0.12 1.78
C TYR A 31 -9.21 -1.58 1.33
N HIS A 32 -10.36 -2.13 0.95
CA HIS A 32 -10.51 -3.53 0.54
C HIS A 32 -11.54 -3.66 -0.57
N TYR A 33 -11.66 -4.85 -1.16
CA TYR A 33 -12.66 -5.12 -2.20
C TYR A 33 -14.06 -4.68 -1.78
N LEU A 34 -14.80 -4.10 -2.73
CA LEU A 34 -16.19 -3.65 -2.55
C LEU A 34 -16.42 -2.58 -1.48
N CYS A 35 -15.38 -2.00 -0.87
CA CYS A 35 -15.57 -1.09 0.25
C CYS A 35 -16.40 0.15 -0.13
N ASP A 36 -16.23 0.65 -1.36
CA ASP A 36 -16.90 1.82 -1.94
C ASP A 36 -18.05 1.46 -2.90
N GLY A 37 -18.46 0.19 -2.94
CA GLY A 37 -19.52 -0.30 -3.82
C GLY A 37 -19.08 -0.59 -5.27
N PHE A 38 -17.81 -0.33 -5.63
CA PHE A 38 -17.26 -0.69 -6.92
C PHE A 38 -16.80 -2.15 -6.93
N ASP A 39 -17.22 -2.95 -7.93
CA ASP A 39 -16.87 -4.38 -8.00
C ASP A 39 -15.51 -4.61 -8.67
N ASP A 40 -14.47 -4.57 -7.84
CA ASP A 40 -13.08 -4.75 -8.20
C ASP A 40 -12.51 -6.13 -7.83
N ARG A 41 -13.38 -7.07 -7.46
CA ARG A 41 -12.95 -8.43 -7.07
C ARG A 41 -12.14 -9.11 -8.18
N GLY A 42 -10.98 -9.63 -7.81
CA GLY A 42 -10.10 -10.39 -8.71
C GLY A 42 -9.11 -9.54 -9.51
N TRP A 43 -9.14 -8.20 -9.41
CA TRP A 43 -8.20 -7.33 -10.12
C TRP A 43 -7.84 -6.03 -9.39
N GLY A 44 -8.63 -5.65 -8.38
CA GLY A 44 -8.53 -4.39 -7.65
C GLY A 44 -7.48 -4.32 -6.55
N CYS A 45 -6.82 -5.42 -6.17
CA CYS A 45 -5.95 -5.44 -4.98
C CYS A 45 -4.87 -4.34 -4.99
N GLY A 46 -4.20 -4.12 -6.12
CA GLY A 46 -3.20 -3.06 -6.25
C GLY A 46 -3.77 -1.67 -5.99
N TYR A 47 -4.99 -1.41 -6.46
CA TYR A 47 -5.69 -0.16 -6.21
C TYR A 47 -6.05 0.02 -4.73
N ARG A 48 -6.52 -1.05 -4.07
CA ARG A 48 -6.92 -0.98 -2.65
C ARG A 48 -5.71 -0.79 -1.72
N THR A 49 -4.60 -1.43 -2.03
CA THR A 49 -3.33 -1.17 -1.33
C THR A 49 -2.87 0.27 -1.54
N LEU A 50 -2.94 0.79 -2.77
CA LEU A 50 -2.64 2.20 -3.05
C LEU A 50 -3.56 3.15 -2.28
N GLN A 51 -4.87 2.90 -2.25
CA GLN A 51 -5.82 3.73 -1.50
C GLN A 51 -5.52 3.73 0.01
N THR A 52 -5.12 2.58 0.56
CA THR A 52 -4.64 2.49 1.95
C THR A 52 -3.42 3.40 2.17
N ILE A 53 -2.44 3.39 1.26
CA ILE A 53 -1.27 4.28 1.32
C ILE A 53 -1.68 5.76 1.16
N CYS A 54 -2.57 6.08 0.22
CA CYS A 54 -3.09 7.44 0.01
C CYS A 54 -3.81 7.97 1.27
N SER A 55 -4.56 7.12 1.97
CA SER A 55 -5.21 7.50 3.23
C SER A 55 -4.18 7.87 4.30
N TRP A 56 -3.07 7.14 4.36
CA TRP A 56 -1.95 7.46 5.24
C TRP A 56 -1.32 8.81 4.88
N MET A 57 -1.10 9.08 3.59
CA MET A 57 -0.58 10.39 3.14
C MET A 57 -1.50 11.54 3.55
N MET A 58 -2.82 11.34 3.40
CA MET A 58 -3.84 12.32 3.78
C MET A 58 -3.86 12.59 5.29
N HIS A 59 -3.83 11.55 6.12
CA HIS A 59 -3.89 11.71 7.58
C HIS A 59 -2.60 12.26 8.21
N ASN A 60 -1.45 12.08 7.56
CA ASN A 60 -0.14 12.41 8.11
C ASN A 60 0.46 13.69 7.50
N ASN A 61 -0.40 14.61 7.05
CA ASN A 61 -0.06 15.97 6.58
C ASN A 61 0.82 16.06 5.33
N TYR A 62 0.83 15.03 4.46
CA TYR A 62 1.51 15.15 3.16
C TYR A 62 0.69 16.00 2.17
N ASN A 63 -0.65 15.97 2.24
CA ASN A 63 -1.52 16.92 1.53
C ASN A 63 -2.97 16.87 2.04
N ASN A 64 -3.34 17.72 3.01
CA ASN A 64 -4.66 17.67 3.68
C ASN A 64 -5.87 18.03 2.79
N SER A 65 -5.63 18.46 1.55
CA SER A 65 -6.67 18.94 0.63
C SER A 65 -7.12 17.89 -0.40
N GLN A 66 -6.42 16.75 -0.52
CA GLN A 66 -6.77 15.70 -1.47
C GLN A 66 -7.43 14.50 -0.78
N ASN A 67 -8.62 14.15 -1.25
CA ASN A 67 -9.27 12.90 -0.89
C ASN A 67 -8.51 11.71 -1.48
N VAL A 68 -8.67 10.53 -0.87
CA VAL A 68 -8.19 9.27 -1.45
C VAL A 68 -8.85 9.06 -2.84
N PRO A 69 -8.06 8.82 -3.91
CA PRO A 69 -8.61 8.70 -5.26
C PRO A 69 -9.40 7.40 -5.42
N SER A 70 -10.47 7.44 -6.20
CA SER A 70 -11.19 6.27 -6.69
C SER A 70 -10.36 5.46 -7.69
N ILE A 71 -10.74 4.21 -7.94
CA ILE A 71 -10.11 3.36 -8.97
C ILE A 71 -10.11 4.06 -10.34
N THR A 72 -11.22 4.70 -10.71
CA THR A 72 -11.33 5.42 -11.98
C THR A 72 -10.39 6.63 -12.03
N GLU A 73 -10.19 7.35 -10.92
CA GLU A 73 -9.23 8.47 -10.87
C GLU A 73 -7.79 7.97 -10.96
N ILE A 74 -7.46 6.85 -10.30
CA ILE A 74 -6.14 6.20 -10.45
C ILE A 74 -5.90 5.81 -11.92
N GLN A 75 -6.88 5.22 -12.59
CA GLN A 75 -6.78 4.89 -14.01
C GLN A 75 -6.57 6.14 -14.88
N LYS A 76 -7.28 7.24 -14.61
CA LYS A 76 -7.10 8.51 -15.33
C LYS A 76 -5.69 9.06 -15.15
N ILE A 77 -5.15 9.01 -13.93
CA ILE A 77 -3.79 9.48 -13.63
C ILE A 77 -2.76 8.70 -14.46
N LEU A 78 -2.88 7.37 -14.52
CA LEU A 78 -1.95 6.54 -15.30
C LEU A 78 -2.03 6.78 -16.81
N VAL A 79 -3.21 7.14 -17.32
CA VAL A 79 -3.38 7.57 -18.72
C VAL A 79 -2.80 8.97 -18.95
N GLU A 80 -3.02 9.91 -18.03
CA GLU A 80 -2.47 11.28 -18.10
C GLU A 80 -0.94 11.28 -18.06
N LEU A 81 -0.34 10.35 -17.33
CA LEU A 81 1.11 10.14 -17.25
C LEU A 81 1.68 9.38 -18.46
N GLU A 82 0.85 9.03 -19.45
CA GLU A 82 1.22 8.25 -20.64
C GLU A 82 1.80 6.84 -20.32
N ASP A 83 1.59 6.34 -19.10
CA ASP A 83 1.98 4.97 -18.71
C ASP A 83 1.02 3.93 -19.30
N LYS A 84 -0.27 4.27 -19.38
CA LYS A 84 -1.32 3.41 -19.92
C LYS A 84 -2.06 4.06 -21.10
N PRO A 85 -2.53 3.26 -22.08
CA PRO A 85 -3.35 3.78 -23.17
C PRO A 85 -4.75 4.20 -22.68
N GLU A 86 -5.45 5.04 -23.43
CA GLU A 86 -6.82 5.46 -23.10
C GLU A 86 -7.80 4.30 -22.85
N SER A 87 -7.58 3.15 -23.51
CA SER A 87 -8.38 1.93 -23.32
C SER A 87 -8.27 1.31 -21.91
N PHE A 88 -7.27 1.72 -21.12
CA PHE A 88 -7.13 1.33 -19.73
C PHE A 88 -8.22 1.95 -18.84
N LEU A 89 -8.74 3.12 -19.21
CA LEU A 89 -9.77 3.81 -18.46
C LEU A 89 -11.09 3.01 -18.48
N GLY A 90 -11.61 2.67 -17.30
CA GLY A 90 -12.79 1.84 -17.15
C GLY A 90 -12.54 0.34 -17.39
N SER A 91 -11.28 -0.06 -17.64
CA SER A 91 -10.89 -1.47 -17.73
C SER A 91 -10.89 -2.14 -16.36
N LYS A 92 -10.74 -3.47 -16.36
CA LYS A 92 -10.52 -4.30 -15.17
C LYS A 92 -9.08 -4.80 -15.06
N GLN A 93 -8.13 -4.05 -15.61
CA GLN A 93 -6.72 -4.40 -15.55
C GLN A 93 -6.16 -4.11 -14.16
N TRP A 94 -5.25 -4.97 -13.70
CA TRP A 94 -4.53 -4.80 -12.44
C TRP A 94 -3.43 -3.74 -12.55
N ILE A 95 -2.98 -3.22 -11.41
CA ILE A 95 -1.81 -2.35 -11.29
C ILE A 95 -0.79 -2.97 -10.33
N GLY A 96 0.49 -2.73 -10.59
CA GLY A 96 1.60 -3.21 -9.79
C GLY A 96 2.29 -2.09 -9.01
N SER A 97 3.43 -2.44 -8.41
CA SER A 97 4.20 -1.51 -7.57
C SER A 97 4.69 -0.28 -8.34
N PHE A 98 4.94 -0.41 -9.64
CA PHE A 98 5.40 0.69 -10.48
C PHE A 98 4.31 1.75 -10.67
N GLU A 99 3.11 1.34 -11.09
CA GLU A 99 1.97 2.25 -11.26
C GLU A 99 1.57 2.90 -9.93
N VAL A 100 1.70 2.19 -8.80
CA VAL A 100 1.51 2.75 -7.47
C VAL A 100 2.51 3.86 -7.17
N CYS A 101 3.79 3.67 -7.49
CA CYS A 101 4.82 4.71 -7.32
C CYS A 101 4.52 5.94 -8.17
N LEU A 102 4.16 5.76 -9.45
CA LEU A 102 3.81 6.86 -10.35
C LEU A 102 2.61 7.68 -9.82
N THR A 103 1.59 6.98 -9.33
CA THR A 103 0.38 7.64 -8.81
C THR A 103 0.68 8.41 -7.53
N LEU A 104 1.48 7.86 -6.61
CA LEU A 104 1.89 8.55 -5.39
C LEU A 104 2.73 9.80 -5.68
N ASP A 105 3.66 9.72 -6.63
CA ASP A 105 4.47 10.86 -7.05
C ASP A 105 3.59 11.97 -7.65
N LYS A 106 2.68 11.64 -8.56
CA LYS A 106 1.77 12.61 -9.18
C LYS A 106 0.84 13.31 -8.17
N LEU A 107 0.34 12.58 -7.17
CA LEU A 107 -0.62 13.12 -6.19
C LEU A 107 0.04 13.87 -5.04
N TYR A 108 1.12 13.31 -4.49
CA TYR A 108 1.72 13.77 -3.24
C TYR A 108 3.15 14.29 -3.40
N ASN A 109 3.72 14.24 -4.61
CA ASN A 109 5.12 14.60 -4.88
C ASN A 109 6.10 13.83 -3.97
N VAL A 110 5.83 12.53 -3.80
CA VAL A 110 6.60 11.62 -2.95
C VAL A 110 7.38 10.63 -3.81
N SER A 111 8.71 10.61 -3.63
CA SER A 111 9.57 9.61 -4.23
C SER A 111 9.43 8.26 -3.50
N SER A 112 9.18 7.20 -4.28
CA SER A 112 9.04 5.83 -3.79
C SER A 112 10.24 4.97 -4.22
N LYS A 113 10.56 3.94 -3.42
CA LYS A 113 11.62 2.97 -3.73
C LYS A 113 11.02 1.59 -3.94
N ILE A 114 11.27 1.00 -5.11
CA ILE A 114 10.92 -0.40 -5.40
C ILE A 114 12.12 -1.29 -5.06
N ILE A 115 11.88 -2.32 -4.27
CA ILE A 115 12.86 -3.37 -3.96
C ILE A 115 12.35 -4.67 -4.59
N HIS A 116 13.13 -5.25 -5.50
CA HIS A 116 12.79 -6.49 -6.18
C HIS A 116 13.27 -7.67 -5.34
N VAL A 117 12.35 -8.61 -5.06
CA VAL A 117 12.61 -9.85 -4.33
C VAL A 117 12.23 -11.00 -5.26
N ASN A 118 13.20 -11.80 -5.68
CA ASN A 118 12.99 -12.82 -6.72
C ASN A 118 12.45 -14.13 -6.17
N ARG A 119 12.75 -14.44 -4.90
CA ARG A 119 12.31 -15.66 -4.21
C ARG A 119 11.84 -15.32 -2.80
N GLY A 120 10.91 -16.09 -2.25
CA GLY A 120 10.40 -15.87 -0.89
C GLY A 120 11.52 -15.81 0.16
N ASP A 121 12.52 -16.70 0.04
CA ASP A 121 13.68 -16.75 0.95
C ASP A 121 14.56 -15.48 0.84
N ASP A 122 14.51 -14.76 -0.29
CA ASP A 122 15.25 -13.50 -0.45
C ASP A 122 14.63 -12.35 0.36
N LEU A 123 13.43 -12.54 0.93
CA LEU A 123 12.78 -11.55 1.78
C LEU A 123 13.64 -11.23 3.01
N GLU A 124 14.36 -12.22 3.54
CA GLU A 124 15.28 -12.03 4.68
C GLU A 124 16.34 -10.97 4.38
N ASN A 125 16.78 -10.86 3.12
CA ASN A 125 17.80 -9.88 2.72
C ASN A 125 17.29 -8.42 2.73
N ILE A 126 15.97 -8.21 2.83
CA ILE A 126 15.37 -6.87 2.81
C ILE A 126 14.74 -6.49 4.16
N VAL A 127 14.79 -7.36 5.16
CA VAL A 127 14.20 -7.12 6.48
C VAL A 127 14.79 -5.87 7.12
N ASP A 128 16.11 -5.68 7.04
CA ASP A 128 16.79 -4.48 7.56
C ASP A 128 16.31 -3.20 6.86
N ASN A 129 16.03 -3.28 5.56
CA ASN A 129 15.44 -2.19 4.80
C ASN A 129 14.02 -1.85 5.28
N LEU A 130 13.21 -2.88 5.58
CA LEU A 130 11.86 -2.69 6.11
C LEU A 130 11.87 -2.10 7.52
N CYS A 131 12.73 -2.60 8.41
CA CYS A 131 12.93 -2.05 9.75
C CYS A 131 13.30 -0.56 9.67
N THR A 132 14.33 -0.25 8.86
CA THR A 132 14.77 1.13 8.62
C THR A 132 13.66 2.01 8.04
N HIS A 133 12.83 1.46 7.14
CA HIS A 133 11.72 2.18 6.53
C HIS A 133 10.66 2.57 7.57
N PHE A 134 10.24 1.62 8.39
CA PHE A 134 9.23 1.88 9.44
C PHE A 134 9.77 2.82 10.53
N GLU A 135 11.05 2.75 10.87
CA GLU A 135 11.68 3.68 11.82
C GLU A 135 11.79 5.11 11.27
N LYS A 136 12.18 5.28 9.99
CA LYS A 136 12.47 6.61 9.42
C LYS A 136 11.28 7.29 8.76
N PHE A 137 10.43 6.52 8.09
CA PHE A 137 9.32 7.04 7.28
C PHE A 137 7.98 6.63 7.87
N GLY A 138 7.85 5.38 8.31
CA GLY A 138 6.64 4.88 8.97
C GLY A 138 5.42 4.72 8.06
N SER A 139 5.57 4.77 6.74
CA SER A 139 4.44 4.59 5.81
C SER A 139 4.14 3.11 5.53
N PRO A 140 2.87 2.76 5.18
CA PRO A 140 2.55 1.42 4.70
C PRO A 140 3.33 1.09 3.42
N VAL A 141 3.67 -0.19 3.23
CA VAL A 141 4.45 -0.67 2.08
C VAL A 141 3.59 -1.59 1.23
N MET A 142 3.50 -1.34 -0.08
CA MET A 142 2.90 -2.30 -1.01
C MET A 142 3.88 -3.43 -1.31
N MET A 143 3.43 -4.67 -1.09
CA MET A 143 4.07 -5.86 -1.64
C MET A 143 3.27 -6.32 -2.85
N GLY A 144 3.84 -6.12 -4.04
CA GLY A 144 3.30 -6.64 -5.29
C GLY A 144 3.47 -8.15 -5.38
N GLY A 145 2.45 -8.82 -5.90
CA GLY A 145 2.47 -10.25 -6.17
C GLY A 145 2.64 -10.52 -7.65
N ASP A 146 3.72 -11.18 -8.06
CA ASP A 146 3.93 -11.56 -9.46
C ASP A 146 3.20 -12.89 -9.78
N LEU A 147 3.39 -13.91 -8.95
CA LEU A 147 2.83 -15.26 -9.16
C LEU A 147 1.47 -15.51 -8.50
N ASP A 148 1.18 -14.81 -7.40
CA ASP A 148 -0.06 -15.02 -6.62
C ASP A 148 -1.16 -14.02 -6.97
N CYS A 149 -0.90 -13.12 -7.94
CA CYS A 149 -1.81 -12.08 -8.42
C CYS A 149 -2.46 -11.25 -7.28
N SER A 150 -1.76 -11.09 -6.15
CA SER A 150 -2.30 -10.45 -4.96
C SER A 150 -1.32 -9.43 -4.39
N SER A 151 -1.67 -8.15 -4.54
CA SER A 151 -1.08 -7.07 -3.75
C SER A 151 -1.43 -7.26 -2.27
N LYS A 152 -0.50 -6.88 -1.39
CA LYS A 152 -0.62 -6.93 0.07
C LYS A 152 -0.12 -5.62 0.67
N GLY A 153 -0.81 -5.09 1.67
CA GLY A 153 -0.33 -3.95 2.44
C GLY A 153 0.51 -4.41 3.63
N VAL A 154 1.81 -4.18 3.61
CA VAL A 154 2.69 -4.44 4.76
C VAL A 154 2.63 -3.25 5.71
N VAL A 155 2.22 -3.48 6.95
CA VAL A 155 2.07 -2.45 7.98
C VAL A 155 2.98 -2.65 9.19
N GLY A 156 3.81 -3.69 9.15
CA GLY A 156 4.87 -3.87 10.11
C GLY A 156 5.75 -5.08 9.83
N VAL A 157 6.86 -5.13 10.56
CA VAL A 157 7.82 -6.23 10.55
C VAL A 157 8.25 -6.52 11.99
N HIS A 158 8.35 -7.80 12.33
CA HIS A 158 8.94 -8.27 13.58
C HIS A 158 10.14 -9.15 13.27
N VAL A 159 11.22 -8.95 14.03
CA VAL A 159 12.46 -9.71 13.90
C VAL A 159 12.77 -10.42 15.21
N ASP A 160 12.88 -11.73 15.17
CA ASP A 160 13.29 -12.57 16.31
C ASP A 160 14.54 -13.37 15.95
N GLY A 161 15.69 -12.75 16.17
CA GLY A 161 17.00 -13.34 15.88
C GLY A 161 17.20 -13.58 14.38
N VAL A 162 16.97 -14.83 13.94
CA VAL A 162 17.15 -15.27 12.54
C VAL A 162 15.85 -15.17 11.74
N ASN A 163 14.69 -15.17 12.40
CA ASN A 163 13.40 -15.20 11.71
C ASN A 163 12.80 -13.79 11.63
N SER A 164 12.02 -13.56 10.57
CA SER A 164 11.21 -12.34 10.43
C SER A 164 9.76 -12.68 10.12
N GLN A 165 8.86 -11.80 10.54
CA GLN A 165 7.42 -11.89 10.29
C GLN A 165 6.92 -10.55 9.78
N LEU A 166 6.09 -10.57 8.74
CA LEU A 166 5.43 -9.38 8.22
C LEU A 166 3.99 -9.32 8.71
N LEU A 167 3.57 -8.13 9.11
CA LEU A 167 2.17 -7.85 9.39
C LEU A 167 1.52 -7.31 8.12
N ILE A 168 0.54 -8.07 7.60
CA ILE A 168 -0.15 -7.78 6.34
C ILE A 168 -1.60 -7.39 6.60
N VAL A 169 -2.10 -6.43 5.83
CA VAL A 169 -3.51 -6.04 5.71
C VAL A 169 -4.00 -6.21 4.28
#